data_AF-A0A7C8PVP3-F1
#
_entry.id   AF-A0A7C8PVP3-F1
#
_cell.length_a   1.000
_cell.length_b   1.000
_cell.length_c   1.000
_cell.angle_alpha   90.00
_cell.angle_beta   90.00
_cell.angle_gamma   90.00
#
_symmetry.space_group_name_H-M   'P 1'
#
loop_
_entity.id
_entity.type
_entity.pdbx_description
1 polymer ?
#
loop_
_entity_poly.entity_id
_entity_poly.type
_entity_poly.pdbx_seq_one_letter_code
_entity_poly.pdbx_strand_id
1 'polypeptide(L)'
;MNIPSLPFPALPTINGFKYTIRQATVTDIPSLTTLHMAAFGDELDQIIPNNVDGRAWMSEAFRVCFEEFGNDCLTVAVIARKAEGYGDDDDNLEEGGEIVAYARYILPTREVWDNMYSYPKAVGEMDQNKIDEFLGGLEEQHAEAMGWGDGQVGVRHFWFENLATHPSHRRLGIGRALVRYLCTLADEMGLEVYLDASDFGMGLYEKFGFRTVEGMGNRAVSAPMVRKVKG
;
A
#
# COMPACT_ATOMS: atom_id res chain seq x y z
N MET A 1 -16.44 2.87 9.94
CA MET A 1 -15.78 3.10 11.25
C MET A 1 -14.86 4.30 11.05
N ASN A 2 -14.72 5.22 12.00
CA ASN A 2 -13.84 6.36 11.75
C ASN A 2 -12.38 5.95 11.94
N ILE A 3 -11.55 6.12 10.91
CA ILE A 3 -10.10 5.88 11.00
C ILE A 3 -9.50 7.00 11.87
N PRO A 4 -8.79 6.69 12.97
CA PRO A 4 -8.26 7.73 13.84
C PRO A 4 -7.22 8.59 13.09
N SER A 5 -7.20 9.88 13.41
CA SER A 5 -6.14 10.77 12.96
C SER A 5 -4.98 10.69 13.94
N LEU A 6 -3.90 10.01 13.54
CA LEU A 6 -2.67 9.92 14.31
C LEU A 6 -1.60 10.85 13.71
N PRO A 7 -0.73 11.46 14.53
CA PRO A 7 0.39 12.23 14.01
C PRO A 7 1.31 11.32 13.20
N PHE A 8 1.76 11.79 12.05
CA PHE A 8 2.74 11.06 11.25
C PHE A 8 4.10 11.02 11.95
N PRO A 9 4.85 9.91 11.81
CA PRO A 9 6.17 9.80 12.40
C PRO A 9 7.14 10.77 11.71
N ALA A 10 7.97 11.44 12.51
CA ALA A 10 9.09 12.21 11.98
C ALA A 10 10.14 11.27 11.36
N LEU A 11 10.66 11.67 10.20
CA LEU A 11 11.75 10.99 9.51
C LEU A 11 13.03 11.83 9.62
N PRO A 12 14.20 11.23 9.88
CA PRO A 12 15.44 11.97 9.97
C PRO A 12 15.82 12.55 8.61
N THR A 13 16.54 13.67 8.61
CA THR A 13 17.26 14.12 7.42
C THR A 13 18.35 13.11 7.12
N ILE A 14 18.34 12.53 5.91
CA ILE A 14 19.30 11.51 5.50
C ILE A 14 19.59 11.67 4.00
N ASN A 15 20.85 11.45 3.61
CA ASN A 15 21.33 11.62 2.23
C ASN A 15 21.01 13.00 1.62
N GLY A 16 20.97 14.05 2.43
CA GLY A 16 20.66 15.41 1.98
C GLY A 16 19.18 15.66 1.67
N PHE A 17 18.27 14.79 2.14
CA PHE A 17 16.83 14.97 1.99
C PHE A 17 16.14 15.18 3.33
N LYS A 18 15.25 16.17 3.40
CA LYS A 18 14.20 16.29 4.43
C LYS A 18 12.96 15.53 3.93
N TYR A 19 12.22 14.89 4.85
CA TYR A 19 11.07 14.08 4.51
C TYR A 19 9.82 14.51 5.28
N THR A 20 8.70 14.59 4.57
CA THR A 20 7.38 14.87 5.16
C THR A 20 6.43 13.73 4.80
N ILE A 21 5.49 13.42 5.70
CA ILE A 21 4.45 12.42 5.46
C ILE A 21 3.10 13.12 5.55
N ARG A 22 2.22 12.85 4.59
CA ARG A 22 0.83 13.31 4.62
C ARG A 22 -0.11 12.28 4.00
N GLN A 23 -1.42 12.48 4.20
CA GLN A 23 -2.40 11.80 3.37
C GLN A 23 -2.22 12.24 1.91
N ALA A 24 -2.28 11.26 1.01
CA ALA A 24 -2.32 11.51 -0.43
C ALA A 24 -3.73 11.93 -0.84
N THR A 25 -3.80 12.62 -1.98
CA THR A 25 -5.05 13.08 -2.58
C THR A 25 -5.11 12.68 -4.04
N VAL A 26 -6.26 12.90 -4.68
CA VAL A 26 -6.46 12.64 -6.12
C VAL A 26 -5.43 13.35 -7.01
N THR A 27 -4.87 14.49 -6.58
CA THR A 27 -3.85 15.20 -7.36
C THR A 27 -2.49 14.49 -7.38
N ASP A 28 -2.26 13.55 -6.46
CA ASP A 28 -1.01 12.79 -6.36
C ASP A 28 -0.96 11.57 -7.29
N ILE A 29 -2.09 11.20 -7.94
CA ILE A 29 -2.20 10.00 -8.78
C ILE A 29 -1.05 9.88 -9.79
N PRO A 30 -0.67 10.92 -10.58
CA PRO A 30 0.43 10.78 -11.54
C PRO A 30 1.77 10.38 -10.90
N SER A 31 2.08 10.96 -9.74
CA SER A 31 3.31 10.69 -8.98
C SER A 31 3.27 9.31 -8.33
N LEU A 32 2.13 8.92 -7.76
CA LEU A 32 1.92 7.61 -7.15
C LEU A 32 2.02 6.48 -8.18
N THR A 33 1.38 6.64 -9.36
CA THR A 33 1.50 5.69 -10.48
C THR A 33 2.95 5.55 -10.91
N THR A 34 3.67 6.67 -11.10
CA THR A 34 5.08 6.64 -11.51
C THR A 34 5.95 5.92 -10.48
N LEU A 35 5.73 6.21 -9.20
CA LEU A 35 6.43 5.56 -8.10
C LEU A 35 6.11 4.06 -8.01
N HIS A 36 4.85 3.66 -8.17
CA HIS A 36 4.43 2.26 -8.15
C HIS A 36 5.18 1.46 -9.21
N MET A 37 5.16 1.94 -10.46
CA MET A 37 5.87 1.29 -11.56
C MET A 37 7.38 1.19 -11.33
N ALA A 38 7.99 2.22 -10.74
CA ALA A 38 9.41 2.19 -10.41
C ALA A 38 9.75 1.25 -9.23
N ALA A 39 8.78 0.93 -8.38
CA ALA A 39 9.01 0.21 -7.14
C ALA A 39 8.84 -1.31 -7.27
N PHE A 40 7.83 -1.79 -8.00
CA PHE A 40 7.45 -3.21 -7.99
C PHE A 40 8.17 -4.07 -9.05
N GLY A 41 8.69 -3.47 -10.13
CA GLY A 41 9.66 -4.10 -11.04
C GLY A 41 9.14 -5.31 -11.83
N ASP A 42 10.11 -6.05 -12.41
CA ASP A 42 9.90 -7.00 -13.51
C ASP A 42 8.87 -8.11 -13.27
N GLU A 43 8.66 -8.53 -12.02
CA GLU A 43 7.73 -9.63 -11.71
C GLU A 43 6.27 -9.16 -11.80
N LEU A 44 5.97 -7.95 -11.30
CA LEU A 44 4.65 -7.33 -11.46
C LEU A 44 4.43 -6.81 -12.88
N ASP A 45 5.50 -6.37 -13.56
CA ASP A 45 5.44 -5.88 -14.95
C ASP A 45 4.96 -6.96 -15.95
N GLN A 46 5.00 -8.25 -15.59
CA GLN A 46 4.41 -9.33 -16.41
C GLN A 46 2.87 -9.36 -16.38
N ILE A 47 2.27 -8.69 -15.39
CA ILE A 47 0.83 -8.68 -15.10
C ILE A 47 0.27 -7.27 -15.38
N ILE A 48 0.90 -6.26 -14.78
CA ILE A 48 0.59 -4.84 -14.96
C ILE A 48 1.81 -4.18 -15.58
N PRO A 49 1.92 -4.12 -16.92
CA PRO A 49 3.16 -3.71 -17.59
C PRO A 49 3.51 -2.25 -17.36
N ASN A 50 4.80 -1.97 -17.15
CA ASN A 50 5.34 -0.62 -17.02
C ASN A 50 5.43 0.11 -18.39
N ASN A 51 4.27 0.27 -19.03
CA ASN A 51 4.08 0.98 -20.30
C ASN A 51 2.86 1.93 -20.16
N VAL A 52 2.36 2.46 -21.28
CA VAL A 52 1.22 3.38 -21.27
C VAL A 52 -0.05 2.73 -20.71
N ASP A 53 -0.30 1.47 -21.04
CA ASP A 53 -1.51 0.74 -20.66
C ASP A 53 -1.53 0.41 -19.17
N GLY A 54 -0.46 -0.19 -18.63
CA GLY A 54 -0.41 -0.50 -17.20
C GLY A 54 -0.36 0.77 -16.33
N ARG A 55 0.21 1.87 -16.82
CA ARG A 55 0.13 3.18 -16.14
C ARG A 55 -1.28 3.74 -16.13
N ALA A 56 -2.04 3.58 -17.21
CA ALA A 56 -3.45 3.97 -17.26
C ALA A 56 -4.26 3.11 -16.28
N TRP A 57 -4.05 1.78 -16.28
CA TRP A 57 -4.69 0.85 -15.36
C TRP A 57 -4.41 1.19 -13.89
N MET A 58 -3.14 1.45 -13.54
CA MET A 58 -2.76 1.78 -12.17
C MET A 58 -3.30 3.15 -11.73
N SER A 59 -3.34 4.13 -12.64
CA SER A 59 -3.92 5.44 -12.34
C SER A 59 -5.43 5.32 -12.06
N GLU A 60 -6.13 4.47 -12.81
CA GLU A 60 -7.55 4.18 -12.55
C GLU A 60 -7.75 3.44 -11.23
N ALA A 61 -6.87 2.49 -10.89
CA ALA A 61 -6.91 1.81 -9.58
C ALA A 61 -6.74 2.79 -8.41
N PHE A 62 -5.86 3.79 -8.54
CA PHE A 62 -5.78 4.87 -7.56
C PHE A 62 -7.03 5.77 -7.56
N ARG A 63 -7.56 6.12 -8.73
CA ARG A 63 -8.79 6.94 -8.85
C ARG A 63 -9.96 6.28 -8.11
N VAL A 64 -10.19 4.99 -8.33
CA VAL A 64 -11.24 4.21 -7.64
C VAL A 64 -11.06 4.27 -6.12
N CYS A 65 -9.83 4.08 -5.62
CA CYS A 65 -9.53 4.21 -4.19
C CYS A 65 -9.87 5.60 -3.65
N PHE A 66 -9.46 6.68 -4.33
CA PHE A 66 -9.66 8.05 -3.85
C PHE A 66 -11.10 8.56 -3.99
N GLU A 67 -11.75 8.28 -5.11
CA GLU A 67 -13.02 8.89 -5.48
C GLU A 67 -14.23 8.05 -5.07
N GLU A 68 -14.11 6.73 -5.11
CA GLU A 68 -15.24 5.81 -4.86
C GLU A 68 -15.17 5.24 -3.43
N PHE A 69 -13.97 4.93 -2.95
CA PHE A 69 -13.75 4.31 -1.64
C PHE A 69 -12.95 5.16 -0.65
N GLY A 70 -12.86 6.48 -0.84
CA GLY A 70 -11.96 7.34 -0.06
C GLY A 70 -12.21 7.39 1.46
N ASN A 71 -13.31 6.83 1.95
CA ASN A 71 -13.56 6.67 3.39
C ASN A 71 -12.94 5.39 3.98
N ASP A 72 -12.73 4.36 3.15
CA ASP A 72 -12.29 3.04 3.56
C ASP A 72 -10.96 2.64 2.92
N CYS A 73 -10.58 3.25 1.79
CA CYS A 73 -9.29 3.11 1.10
C CYS A 73 -8.51 4.41 1.20
N LEU A 74 -7.40 4.40 1.94
CA LEU A 74 -6.57 5.57 2.17
C LEU A 74 -5.12 5.30 1.76
N THR A 75 -4.45 6.38 1.34
CA THR A 75 -3.04 6.33 0.93
C THR A 75 -2.27 7.41 1.68
N VAL A 76 -1.19 7.02 2.35
CA VAL A 76 -0.22 7.95 2.93
C VAL A 76 1.00 8.06 2.02
N ALA A 77 1.43 9.28 1.72
CA ALA A 77 2.59 9.57 0.87
C ALA A 77 3.74 10.16 1.70
N VAL A 78 4.96 9.83 1.29
CA VAL A 78 6.20 10.41 1.82
C VAL A 78 6.82 11.26 0.74
N ILE A 79 6.98 12.54 1.04
CA ILE A 79 7.56 13.56 0.17
C ILE A 79 9.01 13.75 0.58
N ALA A 80 9.94 13.66 -0.37
CA ALA A 80 11.34 14.00 -0.16
C ALA A 80 11.66 15.34 -0.81
N ARG A 81 12.38 16.19 -0.07
CA ARG A 81 12.86 17.47 -0.55
C ARG A 81 14.35 17.58 -0.27
N LYS A 82 15.14 18.06 -1.23
CA LYS A 82 16.57 18.31 -1.00
C LYS A 82 16.74 19.38 0.09
N ALA A 83 17.64 19.12 1.03
CA ALA A 83 17.93 20.02 2.14
C ALA A 83 18.75 21.24 1.72
N GLU A 84 19.47 21.16 0.60
CA GLU A 84 20.27 22.26 0.05
C GLU A 84 19.40 23.16 -0.84
N GLY A 85 19.38 24.48 -0.56
CA GLY A 85 18.76 25.50 -1.42
C GLY A 85 17.60 26.29 -0.83
N TYR A 86 17.13 25.97 0.38
CA TYR A 86 16.04 26.66 1.05
C TYR A 86 16.38 26.90 2.53
N GLY A 87 15.98 28.05 3.08
CA GLY A 87 16.27 28.42 4.47
C GLY A 87 15.65 27.43 5.46
N ASP A 88 16.21 27.32 6.66
CA ASP A 88 15.70 26.43 7.71
C ASP A 88 14.26 26.74 8.14
N ASP A 89 13.75 27.93 7.78
CA ASP A 89 12.40 28.43 8.08
C ASP A 89 11.36 28.18 6.95
N ASP A 90 11.72 27.44 5.90
CA ASP A 90 10.74 27.04 4.87
C ASP A 90 9.93 25.82 5.33
N ASP A 91 8.88 26.11 6.10
CA ASP A 91 7.93 25.11 6.62
C ASP A 91 7.08 24.47 5.51
N ASN A 92 7.08 25.01 4.28
CA ASN A 92 6.33 24.43 3.16
C ASN A 92 7.15 23.34 2.46
N LEU A 93 7.42 22.25 3.18
CA LEU A 93 8.21 21.11 2.72
C LEU A 93 7.62 20.37 1.49
N GLU A 94 6.39 20.71 1.07
CA GLU A 94 5.75 20.14 -0.11
C GLU A 94 6.12 20.85 -1.41
N GLU A 95 6.42 22.16 -1.37
CA GLU A 95 6.75 22.92 -2.57
C GLU A 95 8.15 22.51 -3.07
N GLY A 96 8.19 21.89 -4.26
CA GLY A 96 9.41 21.34 -4.85
C GLY A 96 9.84 19.97 -4.30
N GLY A 97 8.99 19.28 -3.52
CA GLY A 97 9.22 17.91 -3.07
C GLY A 97 8.68 16.85 -4.05
N GLU A 98 9.24 15.64 -3.99
CA GLU A 98 8.83 14.49 -4.81
C GLU A 98 8.26 13.37 -3.92
N ILE A 99 7.20 12.68 -4.37
CA ILE A 99 6.70 11.50 -3.66
C ILE A 99 7.65 10.33 -3.89
N VAL A 100 8.28 9.85 -2.81
CA VAL A 100 9.31 8.79 -2.88
C VAL A 100 8.90 7.49 -2.20
N ALA A 101 7.82 7.51 -1.41
CA ALA A 101 7.22 6.31 -0.86
C ALA A 101 5.73 6.53 -0.63
N TYR A 102 4.97 5.44 -0.59
CA TYR A 102 3.59 5.49 -0.15
C TYR A 102 3.20 4.16 0.52
N ALA A 103 2.16 4.22 1.34
CA ALA A 103 1.47 3.05 1.83
C ALA A 103 -0.04 3.20 1.61
N ARG A 104 -0.67 2.20 0.98
CA ARG A 104 -2.12 2.12 0.80
C ARG A 104 -2.71 1.09 1.75
N TYR A 105 -3.77 1.47 2.44
CA TYR A 105 -4.43 0.63 3.42
C TYR A 105 -5.94 0.78 3.34
N ILE A 106 -6.63 -0.30 3.72
CA ILE A 106 -8.06 -0.46 3.52
C ILE A 106 -8.70 -0.98 4.81
N LEU A 107 -9.89 -0.50 5.14
CA LEU A 107 -10.80 -1.14 6.07
C LEU A 107 -11.84 -1.93 5.26
N PRO A 108 -11.62 -3.22 4.99
CA PRO A 108 -12.54 -3.97 4.16
C PRO A 108 -13.88 -4.11 4.88
N THR A 109 -14.90 -3.53 4.28
CA THR A 109 -16.31 -3.88 4.50
C THR A 109 -16.74 -4.88 3.44
N ARG A 110 -17.95 -5.45 3.56
CA ARG A 110 -18.48 -6.30 2.50
C ARG A 110 -18.64 -5.55 1.17
N GLU A 111 -19.10 -4.29 1.25
CA GLU A 111 -19.26 -3.41 0.09
C GLU A 111 -17.91 -3.11 -0.58
N VAL A 112 -16.89 -2.77 0.21
CA VAL A 112 -15.53 -2.55 -0.31
C VAL A 112 -15.01 -3.84 -0.92
N TRP A 113 -15.19 -4.99 -0.27
CA TRP A 113 -14.73 -6.27 -0.80
C TRP A 113 -15.36 -6.61 -2.16
N ASP A 114 -16.68 -6.57 -2.25
CA ASP A 114 -17.40 -6.98 -3.46
C ASP A 114 -17.12 -6.03 -4.66
N ASN A 115 -16.72 -4.79 -4.41
CA ASN A 115 -16.51 -3.78 -5.47
C ASN A 115 -15.04 -3.40 -5.72
N MET A 116 -14.18 -3.39 -4.71
CA MET A 116 -12.78 -2.96 -4.85
C MET A 116 -11.89 -4.06 -5.45
N TYR A 117 -12.18 -5.33 -5.20
CA TYR A 117 -11.51 -6.44 -5.92
C TYR A 117 -11.92 -6.49 -7.40
N SER A 118 -13.03 -5.85 -7.77
CA SER A 118 -13.37 -5.56 -9.17
C SER A 118 -12.53 -4.39 -9.70
N TYR A 119 -11.21 -4.51 -9.57
CA TYR A 119 -10.21 -3.60 -10.11
C TYR A 119 -10.47 -3.28 -11.59
N PRO A 120 -9.88 -2.19 -12.13
CA PRO A 120 -10.10 -1.78 -13.51
C PRO A 120 -9.90 -2.94 -14.47
N LYS A 121 -10.70 -2.97 -15.53
CA LYS A 121 -10.47 -3.91 -16.62
C LYS A 121 -9.16 -3.58 -17.34
N ALA A 122 -8.55 -4.61 -17.90
CA ALA A 122 -7.39 -4.50 -18.79
C ALA A 122 -7.67 -3.43 -19.86
N VAL A 123 -6.66 -2.63 -20.17
CA VAL A 123 -6.71 -1.60 -21.21
C VAL A 123 -5.65 -1.88 -22.26
N GLY A 124 -5.92 -1.47 -23.49
CA GLY A 124 -4.97 -1.62 -24.61
C GLY A 124 -4.57 -3.07 -24.83
N GLU A 125 -3.27 -3.35 -24.77
CA GLU A 125 -2.67 -4.68 -25.02
C GLU A 125 -2.49 -5.53 -23.75
N MET A 126 -3.01 -5.08 -22.60
CA MET A 126 -2.95 -5.86 -21.36
C MET A 126 -3.77 -7.15 -21.46
N ASP A 127 -3.32 -8.19 -20.75
CA ASP A 127 -4.00 -9.48 -20.70
C ASP A 127 -4.94 -9.54 -19.48
N GLN A 128 -6.25 -9.45 -19.74
CA GLN A 128 -7.28 -9.52 -18.69
C GLN A 128 -7.20 -10.82 -17.88
N ASN A 129 -6.87 -11.95 -18.50
CA ASN A 129 -6.86 -13.23 -17.79
C ASN A 129 -5.73 -13.27 -16.77
N LYS A 130 -4.56 -12.69 -17.09
CA LYS A 130 -3.44 -12.59 -16.14
C LYS A 130 -3.78 -11.69 -14.96
N ILE A 131 -4.47 -10.57 -15.21
CA ILE A 131 -4.94 -9.67 -14.16
C ILE A 131 -5.93 -10.39 -13.25
N ASP A 132 -6.93 -11.07 -13.85
CA ASP A 132 -7.96 -11.80 -13.11
C ASP A 132 -7.35 -12.98 -12.30
N GLU A 133 -6.41 -13.72 -12.87
CA GLU A 133 -5.71 -14.81 -12.18
C GLU A 133 -4.89 -14.29 -10.99
N PHE A 134 -4.14 -13.22 -11.19
CA PHE A 134 -3.33 -12.62 -10.13
C PHE A 134 -4.18 -12.05 -8.99
N LEU A 135 -5.19 -11.24 -9.33
CA LEU A 135 -6.06 -10.62 -8.34
C LEU A 135 -6.96 -11.64 -7.65
N GLY A 136 -7.45 -12.64 -8.38
CA GLY A 136 -8.20 -13.75 -7.80
C GLY A 136 -7.36 -14.55 -6.81
N GLY A 137 -6.08 -14.80 -7.13
CA GLY A 137 -5.16 -15.45 -6.20
C GLY A 137 -4.95 -14.65 -4.91
N LEU A 138 -4.79 -13.33 -5.00
CA LEU A 138 -4.72 -12.42 -3.84
C LEU A 138 -6.03 -12.41 -3.04
N GLU A 139 -7.17 -12.34 -3.71
CA GLU A 139 -8.49 -12.35 -3.07
C GLU A 139 -8.71 -13.65 -2.30
N GLU A 140 -8.46 -14.80 -2.93
CA GLU A 140 -8.64 -16.12 -2.32
C GLU A 140 -7.77 -16.30 -1.07
N GLN A 141 -6.49 -15.92 -1.15
CA GLN A 141 -5.60 -16.05 0.01
C GLN A 141 -5.95 -15.06 1.13
N HIS A 142 -6.39 -13.84 0.78
CA HIS A 142 -6.87 -12.89 1.78
C HIS A 142 -8.16 -13.38 2.45
N ALA A 143 -9.10 -13.88 1.66
CA ALA A 143 -10.37 -14.40 2.15
C ALA A 143 -10.14 -15.57 3.11
N GLU A 144 -9.35 -16.56 2.70
CA GLU A 144 -9.04 -17.73 3.53
C GLU A 144 -8.30 -17.33 4.82
N ALA A 145 -7.29 -16.46 4.74
CA ALA A 145 -6.52 -16.02 5.90
C ALA A 145 -7.36 -15.31 6.97
N MET A 146 -8.37 -14.53 6.53
CA MET A 146 -9.23 -13.77 7.42
C MET A 146 -10.58 -14.47 7.69
N GLY A 147 -10.82 -15.64 7.11
CA GLY A 147 -12.06 -16.40 7.25
C GLY A 147 -13.27 -15.76 6.56
N TRP A 148 -13.06 -15.04 5.46
CA TRP A 148 -14.12 -14.47 4.62
C TRP A 148 -14.52 -15.50 3.55
N GLY A 149 -15.83 -15.62 3.26
CA GLY A 149 -16.36 -16.58 2.30
C GLY A 149 -17.86 -16.84 2.50
N ASP A 150 -18.54 -17.41 1.50
CA ASP A 150 -19.96 -17.84 1.57
C ASP A 150 -20.95 -16.78 2.12
N GLY A 151 -20.71 -15.50 1.82
CA GLY A 151 -21.53 -14.38 2.29
C GLY A 151 -21.31 -14.01 3.76
N GLN A 152 -20.31 -14.59 4.44
CA GLN A 152 -19.92 -14.26 5.80
C GLN A 152 -18.71 -13.33 5.81
N VAL A 153 -18.74 -12.36 6.73
CA VAL A 153 -17.55 -11.55 7.07
C VAL A 153 -16.83 -12.29 8.18
N GLY A 154 -15.59 -12.67 7.93
CA GLY A 154 -14.74 -13.33 8.92
C GLY A 154 -14.22 -12.35 9.97
N VAL A 155 -12.93 -12.42 10.24
CA VAL A 155 -12.26 -11.50 11.17
C VAL A 155 -12.27 -10.09 10.58
N ARG A 156 -12.71 -9.11 11.37
CA ARG A 156 -12.50 -7.69 11.05
C ARG A 156 -11.03 -7.35 11.19
N HIS A 157 -10.48 -6.71 10.18
CA HIS A 157 -9.05 -6.44 10.10
C HIS A 157 -8.78 -5.16 9.33
N PHE A 158 -7.54 -4.73 9.40
CA PHE A 158 -6.95 -3.65 8.64
C PHE A 158 -6.12 -4.27 7.52
N TRP A 159 -6.41 -3.94 6.27
CA TRP A 159 -5.67 -4.49 5.14
C TRP A 159 -4.58 -3.52 4.71
N PHE A 160 -3.33 -3.95 4.77
CA PHE A 160 -2.21 -3.22 4.23
C PHE A 160 -1.88 -3.76 2.84
N GLU A 161 -2.38 -3.07 1.82
CA GLU A 161 -2.38 -3.58 0.46
C GLU A 161 -1.09 -3.30 -0.30
N ASN A 162 -0.59 -2.06 -0.27
CA ASN A 162 0.63 -1.72 -1.00
C ASN A 162 1.58 -0.91 -0.14
N LEU A 163 2.86 -1.28 -0.16
CA LEU A 163 3.97 -0.50 0.36
C LEU A 163 5.02 -0.31 -0.74
N ALA A 164 5.19 0.93 -1.19
CA ALA A 164 6.18 1.25 -2.21
C ALA A 164 7.21 2.21 -1.65
N THR A 165 8.47 2.02 -2.03
CA THR A 165 9.55 2.98 -1.80
C THR A 165 10.43 3.01 -3.03
N HIS A 166 10.66 4.21 -3.55
CA HIS A 166 11.50 4.44 -4.72
C HIS A 166 12.88 3.82 -4.50
N PRO A 167 13.47 3.12 -5.49
CA PRO A 167 14.75 2.44 -5.32
C PRO A 167 15.86 3.29 -4.68
N SER A 168 15.98 4.57 -5.06
CA SER A 168 16.99 5.51 -4.49
C SER A 168 16.74 5.93 -3.04
N HIS A 169 15.55 5.65 -2.50
CA HIS A 169 15.15 6.00 -1.13
C HIS A 169 14.95 4.76 -0.23
N ARG A 170 15.30 3.57 -0.72
CA ARG A 170 15.24 2.32 0.05
C ARG A 170 16.34 2.25 1.10
N ARG A 171 16.12 1.41 2.12
CA ARG A 171 17.05 1.18 3.24
C ARG A 171 17.35 2.43 4.09
N LEU A 172 16.55 3.50 3.96
CA LEU A 172 16.63 4.72 4.77
C LEU A 172 15.64 4.73 5.96
N GLY A 173 14.94 3.62 6.20
CA GLY A 173 13.96 3.52 7.29
C GLY A 173 12.54 4.00 6.94
N ILE A 174 12.31 4.53 5.74
CA ILE A 174 11.00 5.06 5.31
C ILE A 174 9.90 3.98 5.35
N GLY A 175 10.12 2.83 4.70
CA GLY A 175 9.15 1.73 4.76
C GLY A 175 8.89 1.22 6.18
N ARG A 176 9.92 1.21 7.04
CA ARG A 176 9.77 0.85 8.46
C ARG A 176 8.90 1.87 9.21
N ALA A 177 9.01 3.16 8.89
CA ALA A 177 8.19 4.20 9.50
C ALA A 177 6.72 4.07 9.09
N LEU A 178 6.45 3.80 7.80
CA LEU A 178 5.10 3.56 7.28
C LEU A 178 4.45 2.32 7.90
N VAL A 179 5.15 1.18 7.94
CA VAL A 179 4.63 -0.05 8.59
C VAL A 179 4.33 0.20 10.06
N ARG A 180 5.22 0.92 10.77
CA ARG A 180 4.99 1.27 12.19
C ARG A 180 3.72 2.10 12.35
N TYR A 181 3.57 3.15 11.55
CA TYR A 181 2.41 4.03 11.59
C TYR A 181 1.12 3.24 11.39
N LEU A 182 1.04 2.41 10.36
CA LEU A 182 -0.15 1.60 10.08
C LEU A 182 -0.43 0.54 11.16
N CYS A 183 0.61 -0.08 11.72
CA CYS A 183 0.44 -0.99 12.85
C CYS A 183 -0.10 -0.26 14.09
N THR A 184 0.38 0.94 14.38
CA THR A 184 -0.15 1.76 15.48
C THR A 184 -1.60 2.14 15.23
N LEU A 185 -1.94 2.53 14.00
CA LEU A 185 -3.30 2.85 13.62
C LEU A 185 -4.25 1.65 13.82
N ALA A 186 -3.84 0.46 13.39
CA ALA A 186 -4.60 -0.76 13.61
C ALA A 186 -4.70 -1.16 15.09
N ASP A 187 -3.63 -0.97 15.87
CA ASP A 187 -3.61 -1.22 17.32
C ASP A 187 -4.65 -0.32 18.03
N GLU A 188 -4.72 0.98 17.71
CA GLU A 188 -5.72 1.91 18.27
C GLU A 188 -7.16 1.53 17.91
N MET A 189 -7.35 0.86 16.78
CA MET A 189 -8.66 0.36 16.34
C MET A 189 -8.99 -1.03 16.89
N GLY A 190 -8.03 -1.69 17.56
CA GLY A 190 -8.18 -3.08 18.02
C GLY A 190 -8.34 -4.08 16.89
N LEU A 191 -7.68 -3.86 15.74
CA LEU A 191 -7.81 -4.69 14.54
C LEU A 191 -6.57 -5.56 14.30
N GLU A 192 -6.81 -6.76 13.78
CA GLU A 192 -5.75 -7.55 13.14
C GLU A 192 -5.29 -6.84 11.86
N VAL A 193 -4.07 -7.11 11.40
CA VAL A 193 -3.57 -6.58 10.12
C VAL A 193 -3.28 -7.73 9.17
N TYR A 194 -3.80 -7.63 7.96
CA TYR A 194 -3.50 -8.52 6.84
C TYR A 194 -2.62 -7.82 5.81
N LEU A 195 -1.67 -8.55 5.21
CA LEU A 195 -0.94 -8.12 4.02
C LEU A 195 -0.42 -9.32 3.22
N ASP A 196 -0.06 -9.05 1.97
CA ASP A 196 0.67 -9.96 1.11
C ASP A 196 2.13 -9.53 1.00
N ALA A 197 3.05 -10.36 1.52
CA ALA A 197 4.46 -10.03 1.60
C ALA A 197 5.23 -10.61 0.42
N SER A 198 5.90 -9.74 -0.35
CA SER A 198 6.99 -10.18 -1.22
C SER A 198 8.18 -10.69 -0.39
N ASP A 199 9.03 -11.50 -1.01
CA ASP A 199 10.29 -11.98 -0.39
C ASP A 199 11.15 -10.83 0.14
N PHE A 200 11.17 -9.71 -0.59
CA PHE A 200 11.90 -8.50 -0.18
C PHE A 200 11.31 -7.85 1.08
N GLY A 201 9.99 -7.87 1.24
CA GLY A 201 9.26 -7.24 2.33
C GLY A 201 9.13 -8.10 3.58
N MET A 202 9.15 -9.44 3.44
CA MET A 202 8.84 -10.38 4.52
C MET A 202 9.59 -10.11 5.82
N GLY A 203 10.92 -10.00 5.77
CA GLY A 203 11.75 -9.75 6.96
C GLY A 203 11.53 -8.37 7.61
N LEU A 204 10.92 -7.41 6.92
CA LEU A 204 10.46 -6.16 7.53
C LEU A 204 9.20 -6.43 8.35
N TYR A 205 8.20 -7.10 7.77
CA TYR A 205 6.91 -7.36 8.41
C TYR A 205 7.06 -8.27 9.64
N GLU A 206 7.91 -9.29 9.60
CA GLU A 206 8.16 -10.17 10.76
C GLU A 206 8.58 -9.41 12.03
N LYS A 207 9.37 -8.33 11.85
CA LYS A 207 9.83 -7.46 12.95
C LYS A 207 8.69 -6.65 13.59
N PHE A 208 7.56 -6.54 12.92
CA PHE A 208 6.33 -5.92 13.42
C PHE A 208 5.31 -6.92 13.96
N GLY A 209 5.66 -8.21 14.01
CA GLY A 209 4.83 -9.27 14.56
C GLY A 209 3.93 -9.96 13.55
N PHE A 210 4.10 -9.68 12.25
CA PHE A 210 3.42 -10.43 11.20
C PHE A 210 3.98 -11.86 11.14
N ARG A 211 3.11 -12.81 10.84
CA ARG A 211 3.45 -14.23 10.63
C ARG A 211 2.74 -14.72 9.37
N THR A 212 3.41 -15.58 8.61
CA THR A 212 2.78 -16.29 7.49
C THR A 212 1.63 -17.15 8.01
N VAL A 213 0.56 -17.28 7.22
CA VAL A 213 -0.56 -18.16 7.58
C VAL A 213 -0.16 -19.63 7.30
N GLU A 214 -0.14 -20.46 8.34
CA GLU A 214 0.25 -21.87 8.22
C GLU A 214 -0.70 -22.64 7.29
N GLY A 215 -0.15 -23.53 6.47
CA GLY A 215 -0.93 -24.38 5.56
C GLY A 215 -1.39 -23.70 4.26
N MET A 216 -1.17 -22.39 4.11
CA MET A 216 -1.48 -21.67 2.88
C MET A 216 -0.28 -21.65 1.92
N GLY A 217 -0.51 -22.02 0.66
CA GLY A 217 0.47 -21.86 -0.41
C GLY A 217 0.55 -20.40 -0.86
N ASN A 218 1.69 -19.97 -1.39
CA ASN A 218 1.82 -18.68 -2.08
C ASN A 218 1.11 -18.79 -3.44
N ARG A 219 -0.02 -18.08 -3.61
CA ARG A 219 -0.84 -18.15 -4.83
C ARG A 219 -0.62 -16.96 -5.78
N ALA A 220 0.10 -15.92 -5.35
CA ALA A 220 0.22 -14.66 -6.10
C ALA A 220 1.58 -13.95 -5.88
N VAL A 221 2.69 -14.68 -6.03
CA VAL A 221 4.09 -14.19 -5.85
C VAL A 221 4.36 -13.43 -4.53
N SER A 222 3.48 -13.58 -3.56
CA SER A 222 3.50 -12.90 -2.27
C SER A 222 2.79 -13.77 -1.23
N ALA A 223 3.41 -13.90 -0.06
CA ALA A 223 2.92 -14.78 0.99
C ALA A 223 1.92 -14.05 1.90
N PRO A 224 0.75 -14.62 2.20
CA PRO A 224 -0.22 -14.01 3.10
C PRO A 224 0.37 -13.98 4.52
N MET A 225 0.35 -12.80 5.14
CA MET A 225 0.81 -12.60 6.51
C MET A 225 -0.23 -11.88 7.36
N VAL A 226 -0.40 -12.35 8.59
CA VAL A 226 -1.31 -11.77 9.57
C VAL A 226 -0.54 -11.30 10.79
N ARG A 227 -0.92 -10.13 11.30
CA ARG A 227 -0.52 -9.61 12.60
C ARG A 227 -1.74 -9.53 13.51
N LYS A 228 -1.73 -10.30 14.59
CA LYS A 228 -2.81 -10.31 15.58
C LYS A 228 -2.88 -8.98 16.36
N VAL A 229 -4.07 -8.70 16.91
CA VAL A 229 -4.29 -7.57 17.84
C VAL A 229 -3.30 -7.69 18.99
N LYS A 230 -2.65 -6.58 19.36
CA LYS A 230 -1.88 -6.55 20.61
C LYS A 230 -2.86 -6.49 21.78
N GLY A 231 -2.80 -7.49 22.65
CA GLY A 231 -3.51 -7.50 23.94
C GLY A 231 -2.92 -6.51 24.94
#